data_AF-A0A2V9P0U8-F1
#
_entry.id   AF-A0A2V9P0U8-F1
#
_cell.length_a   1.000
_cell.length_b   1.000
_cell.length_c   1.000
_cell.angle_alpha   90.00
_cell.angle_beta   90.00
_cell.angle_gamma   90.00
#
_symmetry.space_group_name_H-M   'P 1'
#
loop_
_entity.id
_entity.type
_entity.pdbx_description
1 polymer ?
#
loop_
_entity_poly.entity_id
_entity_poly.type
_entity_poly.pdbx_seq_one_letter_code
_entity_poly.pdbx_strand_id
1 'polypeptide(L)' 'QGTSLEWATSSPPPWDNFGGKLPVVYHDPYQYGIEGSSGDYVMQNSPEQIQTVREDKKLI' A
#
# COMPACT_ATOMS: atom_id res chain seq x y z
N GLN A 1 -4.87 -11.66 3.59
CA GLN A 1 -4.67 -10.46 2.75
C GLN A 1 -3.29 -9.91 3.06
N GLY A 2 -2.65 -9.25 2.09
CA GLY A 2 -1.34 -8.63 2.27
C GLY A 2 -1.36 -7.18 1.81
N THR A 3 -0.30 -6.43 2.12
CA THR A 3 -0.21 -4.99 1.86
C THR A 3 0.57 -4.65 0.59
N SER A 4 1.39 -5.58 0.10
CA SER A 4 2.29 -5.40 -1.03
C SER A 4 1.58 -5.49 -2.39
N LEU A 5 2.24 -4.99 -3.45
CA LEU A 5 1.63 -4.86 -4.78
C LEU A 5 1.18 -6.19 -5.40
N GLU A 6 1.77 -7.33 -5.05
CA GLU A 6 1.29 -8.63 -5.56
C GLU A 6 -0.15 -8.93 -5.13
N TRP A 7 -0.62 -8.33 -4.03
CA TRP A 7 -2.01 -8.45 -3.56
C TRP A 7 -2.98 -7.49 -4.26
N ALA A 8 -2.47 -6.60 -5.11
CA ALA A 8 -3.27 -5.68 -5.93
C ALA A 8 -3.56 -6.21 -7.34
N THR A 9 -3.08 -7.41 -7.68
CA THR A 9 -3.36 -8.06 -8.97
C THR A 9 -4.22 -9.31 -8.81
N SER A 10 -4.85 -9.76 -9.90
CA SER A 10 -5.62 -11.00 -9.91
C SER A 10 -4.71 -12.22 -9.76
N SER A 11 -5.29 -13.36 -9.37
CA SER A 11 -4.60 -14.65 -9.39
C SER A 11 -5.35 -15.63 -10.31
N PRO A 12 -4.72 -16.10 -11.41
CA PRO A 12 -3.38 -15.76 -11.87
C PRO A 12 -3.27 -14.30 -12.36
N PRO A 13 -2.06 -13.71 -12.37
CA PRO A 13 -1.86 -12.36 -12.85
C PRO A 13 -1.99 -12.29 -14.39
N PRO A 14 -2.32 -11.12 -14.95
CA PRO A 14 -2.18 -10.86 -16.38
C PRO A 14 -0.72 -11.03 -16.85
N TRP A 15 -0.52 -11.18 -18.15
CA TRP A 15 0.81 -11.35 -18.75
C TRP A 15 1.76 -10.18 -18.46
N ASP A 16 1.22 -8.98 -18.26
CA ASP A 16 1.93 -7.75 -17.93
C ASP A 16 1.85 -7.39 -16.43
N ASN A 17 1.47 -8.36 -15.60
CA ASN A 17 1.31 -8.31 -14.14
C ASN A 17 0.17 -7.44 -13.62
N PHE A 18 -0.10 -6.27 -14.22
CA PHE A 18 -1.05 -5.27 -13.70
C PHE A 18 -2.10 -4.79 -14.72
N GLY A 19 -2.26 -5.45 -15.86
CA GLY A 19 -3.38 -5.19 -16.78
C GLY A 19 -3.30 -3.82 -17.46
N GLY A 20 -2.11 -3.42 -17.91
CA GLY A 20 -1.87 -2.19 -18.66
C GLY A 20 -1.84 -0.91 -17.82
N LYS A 21 -2.00 -1.02 -16.50
CA LYS A 21 -1.95 0.12 -15.56
C LYS A 21 -0.92 -0.12 -14.49
N LEU A 22 0.17 0.63 -14.52
CA LEU A 22 1.19 0.55 -13.47
C LEU A 22 0.64 1.15 -12.16
N PRO A 23 0.75 0.43 -11.03
CA PRO A 23 0.33 0.96 -9.74
C PRO A 23 1.26 2.08 -9.27
N VAL A 24 0.68 3.08 -8.61
CA VAL A 24 1.44 4.11 -7.88
C VAL A 24 1.62 3.62 -6.44
N VAL A 25 2.83 3.81 -5.91
CA VAL A 25 3.15 3.43 -4.52
C VAL A 25 3.09 4.67 -3.63
N TYR A 26 2.24 4.62 -2.62
CA TYR A 26 2.07 5.67 -1.60
C TYR A 26 2.63 5.25 -0.24
N HIS A 27 2.61 3.94 0.07
CA HIS A 27 2.94 3.41 1.39
C HIS A 27 4.05 2.36 1.37
N ASP A 28 4.75 2.21 2.50
CA ASP A 28 5.74 1.15 2.70
C ASP A 28 5.04 -0.24 2.75
N PRO A 29 5.76 -1.34 2.44
CA PRO A 29 5.22 -2.68 2.65
C PRO A 29 5.04 -2.96 4.16
N TYR A 30 4.12 -3.88 4.48
CA TYR A 30 3.84 -4.36 5.84
C TYR A 30 3.24 -3.33 6.81
N GLN A 31 2.55 -2.31 6.32
CA GLN A 31 1.81 -1.36 7.17
C GLN A 31 0.49 -1.96 7.67
N TYR A 32 0.56 -2.67 8.78
CA TYR A 32 -0.59 -3.22 9.52
C TYR A 32 -0.83 -2.44 10.81
N GLY A 33 -2.09 -2.33 11.23
CA GLY A 33 -2.47 -1.72 12.51
C GLY A 33 -2.04 -0.27 12.66
N ILE A 34 -1.96 0.48 11.55
CA ILE A 34 -1.58 1.90 11.59
C ILE A 34 -2.74 2.70 12.16
N GLU A 35 -2.45 3.50 13.19
CA GLU A 35 -3.43 4.40 13.78
C GLU A 35 -3.95 5.40 12.73
N GLY A 36 -5.26 5.56 12.66
CA GLY A 36 -5.91 6.41 11.67
C GLY A 36 -6.16 5.75 10.31
N SER A 37 -5.70 4.51 10.09
CA SER A 37 -6.10 3.75 8.91
C SER A 37 -7.55 3.26 8.99
N SER A 38 -8.18 3.14 7.83
CA SER A 38 -9.58 2.72 7.69
C SER A 38 -9.84 1.23 7.98
N GLY A 39 -8.79 0.42 8.08
CA GLY A 39 -8.90 -1.03 8.30
C GLY A 39 -7.68 -1.63 8.99
N ASP A 40 -7.55 -2.95 8.95
CA ASP A 40 -6.46 -3.66 9.65
C ASP A 40 -5.07 -3.39 9.03
N TYR A 41 -5.03 -2.88 7.80
CA TYR A 41 -3.81 -2.59 7.06
C TYR A 41 -4.04 -1.53 5.98
N VAL A 42 -2.95 -0.91 5.53
CA VAL A 42 -2.96 0.01 4.38
C VAL A 42 -2.21 -0.61 3.20
N MET A 43 -2.87 -0.70 2.04
CA MET A 43 -2.26 -1.20 0.80
C MET A 43 -1.19 -0.23 0.29
N GLN A 44 -0.09 -0.75 -0.28
CA GLN A 44 0.95 0.08 -0.90
C GLN A 44 0.43 1.04 -1.98
N ASN A 45 -0.63 0.67 -2.70
CA ASN A 45 -1.26 1.49 -3.74
C ASN A 45 -2.54 2.23 -3.29
N SER A 46 -2.86 2.23 -2.00
CA SER A 46 -3.95 3.06 -1.46
C SER A 46 -3.55 4.54 -1.52
N PRO A 47 -4.43 5.45 -1.94
CA PRO A 47 -4.16 6.90 -1.86
C PRO A 47 -4.47 7.49 -0.47
N GLU A 48 -4.85 6.65 0.50
CA GLU A 48 -5.20 7.03 1.86
C GLU A 48 -4.08 7.83 2.53
N GLN A 49 -4.43 8.86 3.29
CA GLN A 49 -3.45 9.66 4.03
C GLN A 49 -3.44 9.17 5.47
N ILE A 50 -2.34 8.54 5.89
CA ILE A 50 -2.13 8.06 7.25
C ILE A 50 -0.89 8.73 7.83
N GLN A 51 -0.93 9.07 9.12
CA GLN A 51 0.28 9.51 9.82
C GLN A 51 1.20 8.30 10.00
N THR A 52 2.46 8.43 9.60
CA THR A 52 3.46 7.39 9.85
C THR A 52 4.66 7.97 10.58
N VAL A 53 5.30 7.14 11.41
CA VAL A 53 6.51 7.49 12.18
C VAL A 53 7.64 8.05 11.30
N ARG A 54 7.67 7.66 10.02
CA ARG A 54 8.67 8.13 9.05
C ARG A 54 8.44 9.59 8.66
N GLU A 55 7.17 10.01 8.56
CA GLU A 55 6.81 11.40 8.32
C GLU A 55 7.09 12.26 9.56
N ASP A 56 6.85 11.72 10.77
CA ASP A 56 7.19 12.40 12.02
C ASP A 56 8.70 12.68 12.12
N LYS A 57 9.54 11.75 11.63
CA LYS A 57 11.00 11.94 11.57
C LYS A 57 11.47 12.93 10.51
N LYS A 58 10.62 13.32 9.57
CA LYS A 58 10.94 14.33 8.55
C LYS A 58 10.67 15.75 9.04
N LEU A 59 9.92 15.88 10.14
CA LEU A 59 9.53 17.15 10.77
C LEU A 59 10.47 17.56 11.93
N ILE A 60 11.52 16.77 12.19
CA ILE A 60 12.61 17.06 13.15
C ILE A 60 13.94 17.25 12.42
#